data_AF-A0A959Z108-F1
#
_entry.id   AF-A0A959Z108-F1
#
_cell.length_a   1.000
_cell.length_b   1.000
_cell.length_c   1.000
_cell.angle_alpha   90.00
_cell.angle_beta   90.00
_cell.angle_gamma   90.00
#
_symmetry.space_group_name_H-M   'P 1'
#
loop_
_entity.id
_entity.type
_entity.pdbx_description
1 polymer ?
#
loop_
_entity_poly.entity_id
_entity_poly.type
_entity_poly.pdbx_seq_one_letter_code
_entity_poly.pdbx_strand_id
1 'polypeptide(L)'
;SNTTTISECASYTWPVNGQTYIQSGTYTDVDGCSTEILELTLTIPGTACDDGNSNTVDDTWDANCNCVGIPAGSELVTLEITLDDQGSETTWEIRDETGTQVIQSGGPYADGQGGTVITETFPLVQTCYELVVLDAGGNGIADGGYTLYDSQSRRIITANGLFGSVSQTANGTDFCLPLSGQSLISSWCDKTDLVYTSSTQIYASAQPGASGFQFWMFDPHGTYSRRVFSTTQNLKPTLLVTNPVPA
;
A
#
# COMPACT_ATOMS: atom_id res chain seq x y z
N SER A 1 4.91 43.63 30.49
CA SER A 1 4.63 42.36 29.81
C SER A 1 5.93 41.79 29.29
N ASN A 2 6.02 40.47 29.19
CA ASN A 2 7.16 39.77 28.63
C ASN A 2 6.65 38.77 27.58
N THR A 3 7.40 38.61 26.48
CA THR A 3 7.03 37.76 25.36
C THR A 3 8.10 36.69 25.18
N THR A 4 7.68 35.43 25.20
CA THR A 4 8.52 34.27 24.91
C THR A 4 8.12 33.71 23.55
N THR A 5 9.06 33.59 22.63
CA THR A 5 8.85 32.95 21.32
C THR A 5 9.48 31.56 21.34
N ILE A 6 8.68 30.52 21.11
CA ILE A 6 9.10 29.11 21.16
C ILE A 6 8.71 28.41 19.86
N SER A 7 9.62 27.58 19.35
CA SER A 7 9.34 26.63 18.29
C SER A 7 9.67 25.22 18.78
N GLU A 8 8.69 24.33 18.78
CA GLU A 8 8.81 22.97 19.32
C GLU A 8 8.05 21.96 18.45
N CYS A 9 8.24 20.68 18.72
CA CYS A 9 7.58 19.63 17.95
C CYS A 9 6.45 18.94 18.72
N ALA A 10 5.33 18.75 18.04
CA ALA A 10 4.09 18.11 18.49
C ALA A 10 3.39 18.79 19.67
N SER A 11 4.10 19.10 20.75
CA SER A 11 3.54 19.75 21.93
C SER A 11 4.59 20.56 22.71
N TYR A 12 4.11 21.52 23.49
CA TYR A 12 4.96 22.30 24.40
C TYR A 12 4.23 22.56 25.72
N THR A 13 4.89 22.27 26.84
CA THR A 13 4.37 22.62 28.17
C THR A 13 4.96 23.94 28.62
N TRP A 14 4.13 24.96 28.79
CA TRP A 14 4.59 26.30 29.12
C TRP A 14 4.83 26.43 30.63
N PRO A 15 6.07 26.73 31.08
CA PRO A 15 6.38 26.77 32.52
C PRO A 15 5.64 27.85 33.31
N VAL A 16 5.10 28.88 32.64
CA VAL A 16 4.41 30.00 33.30
C VAL A 16 3.09 29.56 33.93
N ASN A 17 2.29 28.78 33.21
CA ASN A 17 0.97 28.34 33.67
C ASN A 17 0.82 26.81 33.79
N GLY A 18 1.85 26.05 33.42
CA GLY A 18 1.86 24.59 33.47
C GLY A 18 0.98 23.90 32.41
N GLN A 19 0.39 24.65 31.47
CA GLN A 19 -0.46 24.09 30.43
C GLN A 19 0.36 23.49 29.29
N THR A 20 -0.09 22.36 28.76
CA THR A 20 0.46 21.73 27.56
C THR A 20 -0.34 22.15 26.34
N TYR A 21 0.36 22.71 25.36
CA TYR A 21 -0.20 23.16 24.09
C TYR A 21 0.12 22.16 23.00
N ILE A 22 -0.88 21.86 22.17
CA ILE A 22 -0.79 20.96 21.00
C ILE A 22 -1.11 21.69 19.69
N GLN A 23 -1.20 23.02 19.74
CA GLN A 23 -1.45 23.86 18.57
C GLN A 23 -0.58 25.12 18.64
N SER A 24 -0.08 25.57 17.48
CA SER A 24 0.56 26.87 17.33
C SER A 24 -0.40 28.00 17.69
N GLY A 25 0.12 29.10 18.22
CA GLY A 25 -0.70 30.27 18.53
C GLY A 25 -0.01 31.26 19.47
N THR A 26 -0.73 32.33 19.76
CA THR A 26 -0.32 33.29 20.79
C THR A 26 -1.17 33.04 22.04
N TYR A 27 -0.51 32.70 23.13
CA TYR A 27 -1.14 32.44 24.43
C TYR A 27 -0.75 33.54 25.41
N THR A 28 -1.66 33.92 26.30
CA THR A 28 -1.42 34.96 27.30
C THR A 28 -1.78 34.45 28.68
N ASP A 29 -0.97 34.84 29.66
CA ASP A 29 -1.22 34.59 31.07
C ASP A 29 -1.03 35.89 31.85
N VAL A 30 -1.97 36.20 32.75
CA VAL A 30 -1.98 37.44 33.52
C VAL A 30 -2.04 37.09 35.00
N ASP A 31 -0.94 37.34 35.70
CA ASP A 31 -0.85 37.22 37.15
C ASP A 31 -0.63 38.60 37.79
N GLY A 32 -1.71 39.15 38.36
CA GLY A 32 -1.73 40.49 38.94
C GLY A 32 -1.46 41.60 37.91
N CYS A 33 -0.32 42.28 38.06
CA CYS A 33 0.13 43.34 37.13
C CYS A 33 1.13 42.84 36.08
N SER A 34 1.46 41.54 36.10
CA SER A 34 2.35 40.89 35.15
C SER A 34 1.53 40.30 34.00
N THR A 35 2.06 40.38 32.80
CA THR A 35 1.45 39.78 31.60
C THR A 35 2.55 39.05 30.85
N GLU A 36 2.41 37.74 30.75
CA GLU A 36 3.29 36.88 29.99
C GLU A 36 2.59 36.49 28.69
N ILE A 37 3.33 36.53 27.58
CA ILE A 37 2.84 36.19 26.24
C ILE A 37 3.74 35.07 25.72
N LEU A 38 3.14 33.99 25.25
CA LEU A 38 3.82 32.91 24.54
C LEU A 38 3.42 32.98 23.07
N GLU A 39 4.39 33.20 22.19
CA GLU A 39 4.24 33.00 20.74
C GLU A 39 4.80 31.61 20.41
N LEU A 40 3.90 30.64 20.20
CA LEU A 40 4.25 29.24 20.00
C LEU A 40 4.05 28.83 18.53
N THR A 41 5.09 28.27 17.94
CA THR A 41 5.04 27.56 16.66
C THR A 41 5.31 26.07 16.92
N LEU A 42 4.34 25.21 16.65
CA LEU A 42 4.53 23.76 16.69
C LEU A 42 4.69 23.19 15.29
N THR A 43 5.66 22.31 15.10
CA THR A 43 5.69 21.38 13.97
C THR A 43 4.82 20.18 14.31
N ILE A 44 3.71 20.03 13.59
CA ILE A 44 2.72 18.98 13.85
C ILE A 44 2.93 17.86 12.84
N PRO A 45 3.23 16.63 13.28
CA PRO A 45 3.35 15.49 12.37
C PRO A 45 2.12 15.33 11.46
N GLY A 46 2.36 15.05 10.19
CA GLY A 46 1.34 14.93 9.15
C GLY A 46 0.86 16.26 8.54
N THR A 47 1.30 17.41 9.06
CA THR A 47 1.07 18.70 8.38
C THR A 47 2.12 18.95 7.29
N ALA A 48 1.71 19.66 6.24
CA ALA A 48 2.58 19.98 5.10
C ALA A 48 3.79 20.83 5.52
N CYS A 49 4.91 20.58 4.85
CA CYS A 49 6.16 21.32 4.97
C CYS A 49 6.86 21.40 3.60
N ASP A 50 8.06 21.96 3.55
CA ASP A 50 8.91 21.99 2.35
C ASP A 50 10.37 21.95 2.83
N ASP A 51 11.09 20.87 2.54
CA ASP A 51 12.51 20.71 2.89
C ASP A 51 13.45 21.21 1.76
N GLY A 52 12.88 21.71 0.66
CA GLY A 52 13.56 22.16 -0.54
C GLY A 52 14.10 21.04 -1.43
N ASN A 53 13.80 19.77 -1.15
CA ASN A 53 14.29 18.64 -1.92
C ASN A 53 13.44 18.43 -3.19
N SER A 54 13.97 18.82 -4.34
CA SER A 54 13.28 18.66 -5.63
C SER A 54 13.02 17.21 -6.06
N ASN A 55 13.60 16.21 -5.37
CA ASN A 55 13.37 14.80 -5.64
C ASN A 55 12.20 14.22 -4.86
N THR A 56 11.58 14.98 -3.97
CA THR A 56 10.39 14.58 -3.24
C THR A 56 9.22 15.52 -3.55
N VAL A 57 8.01 15.05 -3.28
CA VAL A 57 6.76 15.80 -3.39
C VAL A 57 5.92 15.53 -2.14
N ASP A 58 4.92 16.38 -1.90
CA ASP A 58 3.98 16.25 -0.79
C ASP A 58 4.68 16.10 0.58
N ASP A 59 5.66 16.97 0.84
CA ASP A 59 6.44 16.91 2.08
C ASP A 59 5.56 17.16 3.31
N THR A 60 5.74 16.32 4.32
CA THR A 60 5.07 16.43 5.61
C THR A 60 6.04 16.25 6.76
N TRP A 61 5.71 16.81 7.92
CA TRP A 61 6.46 16.56 9.14
C TRP A 61 6.25 15.11 9.60
N ASP A 62 7.32 14.34 9.79
CA ASP A 62 7.26 13.00 10.39
C ASP A 62 7.13 13.06 11.93
N ALA A 63 7.00 11.90 12.59
CA ALA A 63 6.92 11.80 14.05
C ALA A 63 8.20 12.26 14.78
N ASN A 64 9.31 12.36 14.04
CA ASN A 64 10.60 12.85 14.51
C ASN A 64 10.84 14.32 14.10
N CYS A 65 9.81 15.00 13.59
CA CYS A 65 9.84 16.42 13.25
C CYS A 65 10.81 16.74 12.11
N ASN A 66 11.10 15.76 11.25
CA ASN A 66 11.79 15.99 10.00
C ASN A 66 10.76 16.28 8.92
N CYS A 67 11.04 17.28 8.09
CA CYS A 67 10.26 17.47 6.88
C CYS A 67 10.76 16.45 5.85
N VAL A 68 9.89 15.53 5.46
CA VAL A 68 10.21 14.47 4.51
C VAL A 68 9.08 14.34 3.50
N GLY A 69 9.44 14.13 2.24
CA GLY A 69 8.46 13.91 1.19
C GLY A 69 8.48 12.53 0.58
N ILE A 70 7.49 12.32 -0.27
CA ILE A 70 7.32 11.12 -1.08
C ILE A 70 8.25 11.22 -2.30
N PRO A 71 9.03 10.19 -2.65
CA PRO A 71 9.88 10.25 -3.84
C PRO A 71 9.08 10.64 -5.08
N ALA A 72 9.57 11.64 -5.82
CA ALA A 72 8.90 12.16 -7.01
C ALA A 72 8.69 11.05 -8.05
N GLY A 73 7.48 11.01 -8.62
CA GLY A 73 7.10 9.96 -9.56
C GLY A 73 6.65 8.65 -8.89
N SER A 74 6.47 8.62 -7.57
CA SER A 74 5.80 7.50 -6.89
C SER A 74 4.31 7.45 -7.21
N GLU A 75 3.75 6.25 -7.13
CA GLU A 75 2.33 5.96 -7.15
C GLU A 75 1.88 5.48 -5.76
N LEU A 76 0.74 5.96 -5.26
CA LEU A 76 0.15 5.46 -4.02
C LEU A 76 -0.52 4.12 -4.27
N VAL A 77 -0.11 3.11 -3.51
CA VAL A 77 -0.68 1.76 -3.51
C VAL A 77 -1.42 1.55 -2.22
N THR A 78 -2.53 0.83 -2.27
CA THR A 78 -3.36 0.51 -1.10
C THR A 78 -3.45 -1.00 -0.91
N LEU A 79 -3.05 -1.50 0.25
CA LEU A 79 -3.23 -2.88 0.67
C LEU A 79 -4.38 -2.94 1.68
N GLU A 80 -5.46 -3.61 1.30
CA GLU A 80 -6.56 -3.94 2.20
C GLU A 80 -6.42 -5.38 2.68
N ILE A 81 -6.44 -5.58 4.00
CA ILE A 81 -6.31 -6.89 4.64
C ILE A 81 -7.56 -7.11 5.49
N THR A 82 -8.37 -8.10 5.16
CA THR A 82 -9.44 -8.57 6.04
C THR A 82 -8.82 -9.57 7.01
N LEU A 83 -8.71 -9.19 8.27
CA LEU A 83 -8.08 -10.01 9.31
C LEU A 83 -8.97 -11.19 9.72
N ASP A 84 -8.33 -12.21 10.26
CA ASP A 84 -8.99 -13.21 11.10
C ASP A 84 -8.85 -12.83 12.59
N ASP A 85 -9.20 -13.74 13.50
CA ASP A 85 -9.12 -13.47 14.93
C ASP A 85 -7.67 -13.43 15.47
N GLN A 86 -6.67 -13.84 14.70
CA GLN A 86 -5.25 -13.92 15.08
C GLN A 86 -4.42 -12.86 14.32
N GLY A 87 -4.89 -11.61 14.29
CA GLY A 87 -4.23 -10.52 13.59
C GLY A 87 -2.75 -10.30 13.96
N SER A 88 -2.31 -10.71 15.15
CA SER A 88 -0.91 -10.60 15.56
C SER A 88 0.05 -11.52 14.80
N GLU A 89 -0.48 -12.52 14.09
CA GLU A 89 0.31 -13.44 13.26
C GLU A 89 0.51 -12.91 11.84
N THR A 90 -0.35 -11.97 11.40
CA THR A 90 -0.34 -11.42 10.04
C THR A 90 0.62 -10.24 9.91
N THR A 91 1.62 -10.38 9.03
CA THR A 91 2.50 -9.28 8.60
C THR A 91 2.61 -9.25 7.09
N TRP A 92 3.13 -8.16 6.54
CA TRP A 92 3.36 -8.05 5.10
C TRP A 92 4.60 -7.24 4.77
N GLU A 93 5.14 -7.50 3.58
CA GLU A 93 6.28 -6.82 3.01
C GLU A 93 6.03 -6.55 1.53
N ILE A 94 6.38 -5.35 1.08
CA ILE A 94 6.66 -5.07 -0.32
C ILE A 94 8.17 -5.13 -0.50
N ARG A 95 8.64 -6.00 -1.37
CA ARG A 95 10.06 -6.13 -1.70
C ARG A 95 10.34 -5.61 -3.10
N ASP A 96 11.59 -5.26 -3.35
CA ASP A 96 12.07 -4.89 -4.69
C ASP A 96 11.92 -6.06 -5.70
N GLU A 97 12.12 -5.78 -6.99
CA GLU A 97 12.03 -6.79 -8.08
C GLU A 97 12.96 -7.99 -7.89
N THR A 98 14.00 -7.87 -7.05
CA THR A 98 14.91 -8.99 -6.76
C THR A 98 14.42 -9.86 -5.61
N GLY A 99 13.38 -9.43 -4.88
CA GLY A 99 12.86 -10.09 -3.69
C GLY A 99 13.81 -10.01 -2.48
N THR A 100 14.81 -9.11 -2.50
CA THR A 100 15.86 -9.07 -1.48
C THR A 100 15.73 -7.91 -0.51
N GLN A 101 15.24 -6.76 -0.98
CA GLN A 101 15.12 -5.55 -0.17
C GLN A 101 13.67 -5.29 0.18
N VAL A 102 13.36 -5.18 1.47
CA VAL A 102 12.06 -4.69 1.95
C VAL A 102 11.98 -3.18 1.73
N ILE A 103 10.97 -2.75 0.99
CA ILE A 103 10.67 -1.36 0.64
C ILE A 103 9.59 -0.79 1.55
N GLN A 104 8.56 -1.59 1.84
CA GLN A 104 7.49 -1.27 2.79
C GLN A 104 7.15 -2.52 3.59
N SER A 105 6.64 -2.33 4.79
CA SER A 105 6.18 -3.42 5.66
C SER A 105 5.12 -2.95 6.63
N GLY A 106 4.29 -3.87 7.11
CA GLY A 106 3.29 -3.58 8.14
C GLY A 106 2.85 -4.83 8.90
N GLY A 107 1.92 -4.62 9.83
CA GLY A 107 1.65 -5.57 10.92
C GLY A 107 2.79 -5.62 11.95
N PRO A 108 2.71 -6.50 12.96
CA PRO A 108 1.56 -7.34 13.27
C PRO A 108 0.36 -6.51 13.75
N TYR A 109 -0.85 -7.07 13.62
CA TYR A 109 -2.09 -6.41 14.02
C TYR A 109 -2.58 -6.92 15.38
N ALA A 110 -3.65 -6.33 15.93
CA ALA A 110 -4.19 -6.77 17.21
C ALA A 110 -5.09 -8.00 17.04
N ASP A 111 -5.03 -8.93 17.99
CA ASP A 111 -5.92 -10.11 18.01
C ASP A 111 -7.37 -9.74 18.33
N GLY A 112 -8.29 -10.65 17.98
CA GLY A 112 -9.73 -10.51 18.22
C GLY A 112 -10.43 -9.50 17.31
N GLN A 113 -9.84 -9.21 16.14
CA GLN A 113 -10.35 -8.27 15.15
C GLN A 113 -10.90 -8.97 13.89
N GLY A 114 -11.29 -10.24 13.97
CA GLY A 114 -11.76 -11.01 12.82
C GLY A 114 -12.84 -10.32 12.00
N GLY A 115 -12.66 -10.34 10.68
CA GLY A 115 -13.52 -9.66 9.69
C GLY A 115 -13.28 -8.16 9.54
N THR A 116 -12.40 -7.56 10.35
CA THR A 116 -12.02 -6.14 10.20
C THR A 116 -11.11 -5.96 9.00
N VAL A 117 -11.35 -4.91 8.21
CA VAL A 117 -10.47 -4.50 7.11
C VAL A 117 -9.45 -3.48 7.62
N ILE A 118 -8.18 -3.85 7.57
CA ILE A 118 -7.06 -2.92 7.72
C ILE A 118 -6.70 -2.36 6.35
N THR A 119 -6.53 -1.05 6.26
CA THR A 119 -6.15 -0.36 5.03
C THR A 119 -4.79 0.31 5.23
N GLU A 120 -3.80 -0.13 4.48
CA GLU A 120 -2.45 0.43 4.44
C GLU A 120 -2.25 1.14 3.11
N THR A 121 -1.90 2.43 3.13
CA THR A 121 -1.61 3.20 1.92
C THR A 121 -0.18 3.72 1.97
N PHE A 122 0.61 3.42 0.94
CA PHE A 122 2.02 3.79 0.89
C PHE A 122 2.49 4.10 -0.53
N PRO A 123 3.49 4.98 -0.70
CA PRO A 123 4.04 5.30 -2.01
C PRO A 123 5.05 4.25 -2.48
N LEU A 124 4.98 3.88 -3.75
CA LEU A 124 5.97 3.07 -4.45
C LEU A 124 6.46 3.79 -5.71
N VAL A 125 7.78 3.79 -5.94
CA VAL A 125 8.37 4.35 -7.16
C VAL A 125 8.04 3.48 -8.38
N GLN A 126 8.21 4.02 -9.59
CA GLN A 126 7.90 3.30 -10.82
C GLN A 126 8.94 2.19 -11.11
N THR A 127 8.66 1.00 -10.60
CA THR A 127 9.43 -0.24 -10.82
C THR A 127 8.55 -1.46 -10.53
N CYS A 128 9.13 -2.65 -10.58
CA CYS A 128 8.47 -3.89 -10.21
C CYS A 128 8.74 -4.26 -8.74
N TYR A 129 7.77 -4.90 -8.12
CA TYR A 129 7.76 -5.27 -6.71
C TYR A 129 7.12 -6.64 -6.45
N GLU A 130 7.61 -7.30 -5.41
CA GLU A 130 7.01 -8.52 -4.84
C GLU A 130 6.15 -8.14 -3.62
N LEU A 131 4.92 -8.64 -3.55
CA LEU A 131 4.11 -8.61 -2.33
C LEU A 131 4.26 -9.96 -1.62
N VAL A 132 4.67 -9.91 -0.35
CA VAL A 132 4.77 -11.07 0.54
C VAL A 132 3.88 -10.82 1.74
N VAL A 133 2.90 -11.69 1.98
CA VAL A 133 2.09 -11.69 3.20
C VAL A 133 2.48 -12.92 4.01
N LEU A 134 2.81 -12.71 5.28
CA LEU A 134 3.28 -13.76 6.17
C LEU A 134 2.26 -13.99 7.29
N ASP A 135 2.21 -15.25 7.71
CA ASP A 135 1.42 -15.69 8.84
C ASP A 135 2.30 -16.56 9.76
N ALA A 136 2.49 -16.10 11.00
CA ALA A 136 3.32 -16.80 11.97
C ALA A 136 2.69 -18.10 12.51
N GLY A 137 1.34 -18.19 12.52
CA GLY A 137 0.58 -19.36 12.98
C GLY A 137 0.61 -20.53 11.98
N GLY A 138 0.80 -20.23 10.70
CA GLY A 138 0.83 -21.19 9.59
C GLY A 138 -0.56 -21.64 9.13
N ASN A 139 -1.62 -20.94 9.53
CA ASN A 139 -3.01 -21.14 9.12
C ASN A 139 -3.48 -20.10 8.09
N GLY A 140 -2.63 -19.15 7.74
CA GLY A 140 -2.99 -18.03 6.88
C GLY A 140 -3.95 -17.08 7.60
N ILE A 141 -4.70 -16.31 6.83
CA ILE A 141 -5.70 -15.38 7.37
C ILE A 141 -7.07 -16.07 7.25
N ALA A 142 -7.43 -16.89 8.24
CA ALA A 142 -8.59 -17.77 8.17
C ALA A 142 -9.91 -16.96 8.10
N ASP A 143 -10.75 -17.18 7.08
CA ASP A 143 -11.96 -16.38 6.78
C ASP A 143 -11.70 -14.90 6.42
N GLY A 144 -10.43 -14.55 6.16
CA GLY A 144 -10.00 -13.24 5.71
C GLY A 144 -9.40 -13.26 4.31
N GLY A 145 -8.39 -12.42 4.10
CA GLY A 145 -7.67 -12.32 2.84
C GLY A 145 -7.14 -10.91 2.63
N TYR A 146 -6.59 -10.66 1.45
CA TYR A 146 -6.04 -9.35 1.14
C TYR A 146 -6.22 -8.97 -0.32
N THR A 147 -6.26 -7.67 -0.57
CA THR A 147 -6.30 -7.10 -1.91
C THR A 147 -5.37 -5.90 -2.01
N LEU A 148 -4.50 -5.92 -3.01
CA LEU A 148 -3.62 -4.81 -3.36
C LEU A 148 -4.25 -4.01 -4.52
N TYR A 149 -4.32 -2.69 -4.36
CA TYR A 149 -4.86 -1.75 -5.33
C TYR A 149 -3.81 -0.72 -5.75
N ASP A 150 -3.91 -0.27 -6.99
CA ASP A 150 -3.15 0.88 -7.48
C ASP A 150 -3.79 2.22 -7.08
N SER A 151 -3.19 3.34 -7.52
CA SER A 151 -3.68 4.69 -7.20
C SER A 151 -5.06 5.02 -7.76
N GLN A 152 -5.56 4.22 -8.71
CA GLN A 152 -6.85 4.37 -9.37
C GLN A 152 -7.87 3.36 -8.82
N SER A 153 -7.58 2.72 -7.68
CA SER A 153 -8.41 1.68 -7.06
C SER A 153 -8.61 0.45 -7.96
N ARG A 154 -7.68 0.19 -8.88
CA ARG A 154 -7.70 -1.03 -9.70
C ARG A 154 -6.95 -2.13 -8.98
N ARG A 155 -7.56 -3.31 -8.98
CA ARG A 155 -7.02 -4.48 -8.31
C ARG A 155 -5.78 -5.02 -9.01
N ILE A 156 -4.68 -5.13 -8.27
CA ILE A 156 -3.42 -5.72 -8.71
C ILE A 156 -3.37 -7.22 -8.34
N ILE A 157 -3.55 -7.52 -7.04
CA ILE A 157 -3.49 -8.87 -6.47
C ILE A 157 -4.65 -9.02 -5.50
N THR A 158 -5.37 -10.14 -5.54
CA THR A 158 -6.32 -10.56 -4.49
C THR A 158 -6.00 -11.99 -4.08
N ALA A 159 -6.11 -12.26 -2.79
CA ALA A 159 -5.96 -13.59 -2.21
C ALA A 159 -7.04 -13.83 -1.14
N ASN A 160 -7.47 -15.07 -0.98
CA ASN A 160 -8.54 -15.48 -0.07
C ASN A 160 -8.05 -15.88 1.33
N GLY A 161 -6.79 -15.59 1.66
CA GLY A 161 -6.20 -15.90 2.96
C GLY A 161 -5.83 -17.38 3.19
N LEU A 162 -6.13 -18.29 2.25
CA LEU A 162 -5.90 -19.74 2.41
C LEU A 162 -4.47 -20.16 2.07
N PHE A 163 -3.51 -19.70 2.88
CA PHE A 163 -2.10 -20.10 2.79
C PHE A 163 -1.60 -20.68 4.10
N GLY A 164 -0.38 -21.24 4.09
CA GLY A 164 0.31 -21.65 5.30
C GLY A 164 0.97 -20.43 5.95
N SER A 165 2.29 -20.40 5.98
CA SER A 165 3.03 -19.28 6.58
C SER A 165 3.36 -18.13 5.63
N VAL A 166 3.27 -18.35 4.32
CA VAL A 166 3.66 -17.35 3.31
C VAL A 166 2.69 -17.37 2.15
N SER A 167 2.28 -16.17 1.74
CA SER A 167 1.53 -15.90 0.52
C SER A 167 2.33 -14.92 -0.34
N GLN A 168 2.84 -15.41 -1.46
CA GLN A 168 3.55 -14.63 -2.46
C GLN A 168 3.41 -15.31 -3.83
N THR A 169 3.56 -14.57 -4.91
CA THR A 169 3.51 -15.12 -6.27
C THR A 169 4.70 -16.03 -6.57
N ALA A 170 4.52 -16.99 -7.47
CA ALA A 170 5.56 -17.98 -7.77
C ALA A 170 6.79 -17.34 -8.44
N ASN A 171 7.99 -17.85 -8.14
CA ASN A 171 9.26 -17.44 -8.77
C ASN A 171 9.63 -15.95 -8.62
N GLY A 172 9.11 -15.25 -7.61
CA GLY A 172 9.37 -13.81 -7.45
C GLY A 172 8.87 -13.02 -8.65
N THR A 173 7.74 -13.41 -9.23
CA THR A 173 7.16 -12.64 -10.33
C THR A 173 6.39 -11.46 -9.78
N ASP A 174 6.80 -10.28 -10.21
CA ASP A 174 6.40 -9.04 -9.58
C ASP A 174 5.27 -8.34 -10.29
N PHE A 175 4.55 -7.45 -9.60
CA PHE A 175 3.71 -6.46 -10.25
C PHE A 175 4.55 -5.19 -10.51
N CYS A 176 4.32 -4.52 -11.64
CA CYS A 176 5.07 -3.34 -12.02
C CYS A 176 4.18 -2.11 -12.03
N LEU A 177 4.71 -1.00 -11.53
CA LEU A 177 4.05 0.29 -11.52
C LEU A 177 4.71 1.25 -12.54
N PRO A 178 3.93 2.12 -13.20
CA PRO A 178 2.48 2.19 -13.10
C PRO A 178 1.81 1.05 -13.87
N LEU A 179 0.65 0.59 -13.41
CA LEU A 179 -0.15 -0.33 -14.21
C LEU A 179 -0.69 0.40 -15.43
N SER A 180 -0.55 -0.20 -16.63
CA SER A 180 -1.19 0.33 -17.84
C SER A 180 -2.69 0.51 -17.60
N GLY A 181 -3.35 1.45 -18.31
CA GLY A 181 -4.80 1.70 -18.25
C GLY A 181 -5.71 0.50 -18.59
N GLN A 182 -5.13 -0.67 -18.81
CA GLN A 182 -5.77 -1.87 -19.31
C GLN A 182 -6.24 -2.79 -18.19
N SER A 183 -7.40 -3.40 -18.41
CA SER A 183 -7.99 -4.37 -17.50
C SER A 183 -8.73 -5.44 -18.31
N LEU A 184 -9.06 -6.54 -17.65
CA LEU A 184 -10.04 -7.48 -18.19
C LEU A 184 -11.40 -6.78 -18.33
N ILE A 185 -12.09 -7.01 -19.44
CA ILE A 185 -13.45 -6.47 -19.60
C ILE A 185 -14.40 -7.14 -18.60
N SER A 186 -15.49 -6.47 -18.24
CA SER A 186 -16.41 -6.90 -17.18
C SER A 186 -16.97 -8.32 -17.35
N SER A 187 -17.14 -8.80 -18.59
CA SER A 187 -17.63 -10.17 -18.85
C SER A 187 -16.62 -11.28 -18.50
N TRP A 188 -15.34 -10.91 -18.31
CA TRP A 188 -14.25 -11.83 -17.98
C TRP A 188 -13.54 -11.47 -16.66
N CYS A 189 -13.97 -10.42 -15.96
CA CYS A 189 -13.51 -10.11 -14.61
C CYS A 189 -14.28 -10.98 -13.59
N ASP A 190 -13.62 -11.40 -12.51
CA ASP A 190 -14.22 -12.13 -11.37
C ASP A 190 -15.02 -13.38 -11.74
N LYS A 191 -14.66 -14.03 -12.84
CA LYS A 191 -15.27 -15.29 -13.25
C LYS A 191 -14.71 -16.45 -12.44
N THR A 192 -15.54 -16.99 -11.54
CA THR A 192 -15.22 -18.17 -10.72
C THR A 192 -15.75 -19.48 -11.32
N ASP A 193 -16.60 -19.40 -12.35
CA ASP A 193 -17.27 -20.52 -13.01
C ASP A 193 -16.76 -20.77 -14.44
N LEU A 194 -15.53 -20.31 -14.74
CA LEU A 194 -14.99 -20.37 -16.09
C LEU A 194 -14.71 -21.82 -16.52
N VAL A 195 -15.53 -22.34 -17.43
CA VAL A 195 -15.28 -23.67 -18.03
C VAL A 195 -14.14 -23.55 -19.05
N TYR A 196 -13.03 -24.24 -18.79
CA TYR A 196 -11.87 -24.29 -19.69
C TYR A 196 -12.13 -25.22 -20.87
N THR A 197 -12.47 -24.64 -22.02
CA THR A 197 -12.70 -25.34 -23.29
C THR A 197 -11.81 -24.77 -24.39
N SER A 198 -11.68 -25.47 -25.52
CA SER A 198 -10.94 -24.99 -26.70
C SER A 198 -11.50 -23.68 -27.30
N SER A 199 -12.74 -23.32 -26.97
CA SER A 199 -13.40 -22.07 -27.35
C SER A 199 -13.23 -20.94 -26.33
N THR A 200 -12.75 -21.23 -25.11
CA THR A 200 -12.66 -20.23 -24.04
C THR A 200 -11.61 -19.17 -24.40
N GLN A 201 -12.01 -17.90 -24.36
CA GLN A 201 -11.14 -16.76 -24.58
C GLN A 201 -11.39 -15.71 -23.51
N ILE A 202 -10.33 -15.19 -22.90
CA ILE A 202 -10.43 -14.02 -22.02
C ILE A 202 -10.06 -12.77 -22.81
N TYR A 203 -10.70 -11.64 -22.50
CA TYR A 203 -10.52 -10.38 -23.23
C TYR A 203 -10.13 -9.26 -22.27
N ALA A 204 -9.15 -8.46 -22.68
CA ALA A 204 -8.83 -7.17 -22.09
C ALA A 204 -9.51 -6.03 -22.86
N SER A 205 -9.56 -4.84 -22.27
CA SER A 205 -10.01 -3.61 -22.93
C SER A 205 -9.21 -3.36 -24.21
N ALA A 206 -9.81 -2.65 -25.18
CA ALA A 206 -9.12 -2.29 -26.41
C ALA A 206 -8.16 -1.11 -26.21
N GLN A 207 -6.98 -1.17 -26.82
CA GLN A 207 -6.05 -0.04 -26.93
C GLN A 207 -5.67 0.19 -28.39
N PRO A 208 -6.22 1.24 -29.02
CA PRO A 208 -5.84 1.62 -30.38
C PRO A 208 -4.33 1.83 -30.50
N GLY A 209 -3.70 1.16 -31.46
CA GLY A 209 -2.26 1.28 -31.71
C GLY A 209 -1.35 0.39 -30.84
N ALA A 210 -1.90 -0.42 -29.93
CA ALA A 210 -1.11 -1.39 -29.19
C ALA A 210 -0.52 -2.47 -30.13
N SER A 211 0.77 -2.78 -29.96
CA SER A 211 1.46 -3.86 -30.68
C SER A 211 1.21 -5.25 -30.06
N GLY A 212 0.63 -5.28 -28.85
CA GLY A 212 0.20 -6.48 -28.16
C GLY A 212 -0.16 -6.19 -26.71
N PHE A 213 -0.48 -7.26 -25.98
CA PHE A 213 -0.99 -7.26 -24.62
C PHE A 213 -0.21 -8.29 -23.80
N GLN A 214 0.13 -7.95 -22.56
CA GLN A 214 0.71 -8.90 -21.62
C GLN A 214 -0.34 -9.28 -20.58
N PHE A 215 -0.62 -10.57 -20.48
CA PHE A 215 -1.50 -11.15 -19.47
C PHE A 215 -0.64 -11.72 -18.36
N TRP A 216 -0.94 -11.39 -17.12
CA TRP A 216 -0.30 -11.98 -15.94
C TRP A 216 -1.29 -12.92 -15.26
N MET A 217 -0.89 -14.18 -15.15
CA MET A 217 -1.71 -15.26 -14.61
C MET A 217 -0.93 -15.88 -13.47
N PHE A 218 -1.50 -15.88 -12.28
CA PHE A 218 -0.78 -16.29 -11.09
C PHE A 218 -1.73 -16.89 -10.05
N ASP A 219 -1.15 -17.70 -9.18
CA ASP A 219 -1.69 -18.05 -7.88
C ASP A 219 -1.05 -17.09 -6.86
N PRO A 220 -1.84 -16.30 -6.11
CA PRO A 220 -1.31 -15.40 -5.09
C PRO A 220 -0.56 -16.13 -3.97
N HIS A 221 -0.78 -17.44 -3.80
CA HIS A 221 -0.12 -18.30 -2.81
C HIS A 221 1.07 -19.10 -3.39
N GLY A 222 1.50 -18.79 -4.61
CA GLY A 222 2.84 -19.14 -5.08
C GLY A 222 2.98 -20.44 -5.85
N THR A 223 1.90 -21.17 -6.13
CA THR A 223 2.00 -22.41 -6.93
C THR A 223 2.17 -22.15 -8.44
N TYR A 224 1.79 -20.96 -8.91
CA TYR A 224 1.84 -20.61 -10.33
C TYR A 224 2.07 -19.12 -10.54
N SER A 225 2.88 -18.77 -11.53
CA SER A 225 2.91 -17.41 -12.06
C SER A 225 3.52 -17.38 -13.45
N ARG A 226 2.87 -16.66 -14.35
CA ARG A 226 3.27 -16.57 -15.75
C ARG A 226 2.80 -15.27 -16.39
N ARG A 227 3.71 -14.63 -17.12
CA ARG A 227 3.38 -13.56 -18.07
C ARG A 227 3.28 -14.13 -19.48
N VAL A 228 2.20 -13.82 -20.18
CA VAL A 228 1.96 -14.26 -21.56
C VAL A 228 1.73 -13.05 -22.44
N PHE A 229 2.53 -12.95 -23.51
CA PHE A 229 2.30 -11.95 -24.54
C PHE A 229 1.33 -12.47 -25.60
N SER A 230 0.35 -11.65 -25.97
CA SER A 230 -0.56 -11.86 -27.09
C SER A 230 -0.50 -10.66 -28.02
N THR A 231 -0.51 -10.87 -29.33
CA THR A 231 -0.59 -9.77 -30.31
C THR A 231 -1.99 -9.17 -30.41
N THR A 232 -2.98 -9.81 -29.79
CA THR A 232 -4.38 -9.38 -29.74
C THR A 232 -4.83 -9.19 -28.30
N GLN A 233 -5.92 -8.43 -28.10
CA GLN A 233 -6.49 -8.16 -26.77
C GLN A 233 -7.14 -9.36 -26.08
N ASN A 234 -6.95 -10.56 -26.62
CA ASN A 234 -7.50 -11.79 -26.08
C ASN A 234 -6.43 -12.86 -25.90
N LEU A 235 -6.69 -13.74 -24.95
CA LEU A 235 -5.87 -14.89 -24.65
C LEU A 235 -6.73 -16.16 -24.70
N LYS A 236 -6.20 -17.22 -25.32
CA LYS A 236 -6.79 -18.56 -25.32
C LYS A 236 -5.99 -19.47 -24.39
N PRO A 237 -6.49 -19.77 -23.18
CA PRO A 237 -5.73 -20.57 -22.21
C PRO A 237 -5.31 -21.95 -22.75
N THR A 238 -6.12 -22.59 -23.58
CA THR A 238 -5.83 -23.91 -24.15
C THR A 238 -4.66 -23.92 -25.15
N LEU A 239 -4.19 -22.76 -25.61
CA LEU A 239 -3.02 -22.65 -26.50
C LEU A 239 -1.71 -22.46 -25.73
N LEU A 240 -1.75 -22.41 -24.40
CA LEU A 240 -0.59 -22.30 -23.53
C LEU A 240 0.05 -23.69 -23.34
N VAL A 241 0.79 -24.13 -24.35
CA VAL A 241 1.27 -25.52 -24.52
C VAL A 241 2.42 -25.94 -23.59
N THR A 242 3.19 -25.00 -23.06
CA THR A 242 4.25 -25.26 -22.07
C THR A 242 3.78 -24.72 -20.74
N ASN A 243 3.52 -25.62 -19.78
CA ASN A 243 2.94 -25.30 -18.47
C ASN A 243 1.53 -24.67 -18.57
N PRO A 244 0.49 -25.50 -18.81
CA PRO A 244 -0.89 -25.01 -18.93
C PRO A 244 -1.27 -24.24 -17.66
N VAL A 245 -2.20 -23.30 -17.82
CA VAL A 245 -2.82 -22.65 -16.66
C VAL A 245 -3.37 -23.76 -15.77
N PRO A 246 -3.07 -23.77 -14.46
CA PRO A 246 -3.69 -24.69 -13.53
C PRO A 246 -5.21 -24.70 -13.76
N ALA A 247 -5.78 -25.90 -13.75
CA ALA A 247 -7.21 -26.10 -14.00
C ALA A 247 -8.06 -25.41 -12.92
#